data_AF-Q0FPB3-F1
#
_entry.id   AF-Q0FPB3-F1
#
_cell.length_a   1.000
_cell.length_b   1.000
_cell.length_c   1.000
_cell.angle_alpha   90.00
_cell.angle_beta   90.00
_cell.angle_gamma   90.00
#
_symmetry.space_group_name_H-M   'P 1'
#
loop_
_entity.id
_entity.type
_entity.pdbx_description
1 polymer ?
#
loop_
_entity_poly.entity_id
_entity_poly.type
_entity_poly.pdbx_seq_one_letter_code
_entity_poly.pdbx_strand_id
1 'polypeptide(L)'
;MFAGVFTAFTPLYGMHFVVAALIAKALRGNILASLLGTFFGNPLTYVPIAFSSLRTGYWFLGIDRHEPDHKSVLDRFAYAGGDLWHNLVAWFTGEPTNWSELILFYDKVFYPYLIGGILPGIVSGLVCYYLTVPVIRAYQSRRRGALKSKLAALKKKQGDAAGSAPKE
;
A
#
# COMPACT_ATOMS: atom_id res chain seq x y z
N MET A 1 2.82 5.79 -6.49
CA MET A 1 1.90 4.68 -6.78
C MET A 1 2.59 3.35 -6.64
N PHE A 2 3.58 3.02 -7.49
CA PHE A 2 4.36 1.77 -7.43
C PHE A 2 4.76 1.37 -5.99
N ALA A 3 5.48 2.25 -5.28
CA ALA A 3 5.96 1.97 -3.93
C ALA A 3 4.83 1.60 -2.94
N GLY A 4 3.67 2.26 -3.01
CA GLY A 4 2.53 1.96 -2.14
C GLY A 4 1.87 0.62 -2.46
N VAL A 5 1.68 0.35 -3.74
CA VAL A 5 1.11 -0.93 -4.20
C VAL A 5 2.05 -2.06 -3.82
N PHE A 6 3.35 -1.92 -4.10
CA PHE A 6 4.37 -2.88 -3.73
C PHE A 6 4.34 -3.20 -2.22
N THR A 7 4.23 -2.18 -1.37
CA THR A 7 4.14 -2.42 0.07
C THR A 7 2.91 -3.22 0.50
N ALA A 8 1.78 -3.11 -0.21
CA ALA A 8 0.59 -3.92 0.11
C ALA A 8 0.82 -5.43 -0.06
N PHE A 9 1.84 -5.83 -0.84
CA PHE A 9 2.28 -7.23 -0.98
C PHE A 9 3.28 -7.67 0.08
N THR A 10 3.58 -6.83 1.08
CA THR A 10 4.42 -7.20 2.22
C THR A 10 3.56 -7.49 3.46
N PRO A 11 3.95 -8.44 4.33
CA PRO A 11 3.21 -8.78 5.54
C PRO A 11 3.37 -7.73 6.66
N LEU A 12 3.85 -6.52 6.33
CA LEU A 12 4.15 -5.42 7.25
C LEU A 12 2.89 -4.57 7.54
N TYR A 13 1.83 -5.22 8.04
CA TYR A 13 0.58 -4.56 8.38
C TYR A 13 0.79 -3.43 9.41
N GLY A 14 0.17 -2.28 9.17
CA GLY A 14 0.36 -1.06 9.97
C GLY A 14 1.59 -0.23 9.57
N MET A 15 2.66 -0.87 9.09
CA MET A 15 3.90 -0.19 8.67
C MET A 15 3.93 0.20 7.19
N HIS A 16 2.91 -0.18 6.40
CA HIS A 16 2.85 0.08 4.96
C HIS A 16 3.07 1.54 4.59
N PHE A 17 2.49 2.50 5.33
CA PHE A 17 2.69 3.93 5.06
C PHE A 17 4.15 4.37 5.23
N VAL A 18 4.81 3.90 6.29
CA VAL A 18 6.21 4.21 6.57
C VAL A 18 7.10 3.62 5.49
N VAL A 19 6.93 2.33 5.19
CA VAL A 19 7.71 1.63 4.16
C VAL A 19 7.48 2.26 2.79
N ALA A 20 6.24 2.59 2.44
CA ALA A 20 5.91 3.23 1.17
C ALA A 20 6.56 4.60 1.05
N ALA A 21 6.54 5.40 2.11
CA ALA A 21 7.20 6.71 2.15
C ALA A 21 8.72 6.58 2.03
N LEU A 22 9.32 5.61 2.72
CA LEU A 22 10.77 5.35 2.65
C LEU A 22 11.20 4.91 1.25
N ILE A 23 10.49 3.96 0.65
CA ILE A 23 10.75 3.51 -0.73
C ILE A 23 10.55 4.68 -1.71
N ALA A 24 9.46 5.45 -1.56
CA ALA A 24 9.23 6.61 -2.41
C ALA A 24 10.34 7.65 -2.27
N LYS A 25 10.81 7.94 -1.05
CA LYS A 25 11.92 8.85 -0.79
C LYS A 25 13.22 8.34 -1.40
N ALA A 26 13.54 7.06 -1.23
CA ALA A 26 14.74 6.43 -1.79
C ALA A 26 14.73 6.48 -3.34
N LEU A 27 13.58 6.23 -3.96
CA LEU A 27 13.40 6.29 -5.41
C LEU A 27 13.14 7.71 -5.95
N ARG A 28 13.25 8.76 -5.11
CA ARG A 28 12.93 10.15 -5.45
C ARG A 28 11.54 10.32 -6.09
N GLY A 29 10.59 9.50 -5.66
CA GLY A 29 9.20 9.51 -6.08
C GLY A 29 8.31 10.41 -5.23
N ASN A 30 7.06 10.57 -5.67
CA ASN A 30 6.06 11.34 -4.93
C ASN A 30 5.54 10.53 -3.72
N ILE A 31 5.85 11.01 -2.51
CA ILE A 31 5.44 10.41 -1.24
C ILE A 31 3.91 10.32 -1.15
N LEU A 32 3.17 11.39 -1.45
CA LEU A 32 1.69 11.37 -1.39
C LEU A 32 1.11 10.31 -2.33
N ALA A 33 1.66 10.17 -3.54
CA ALA A 33 1.23 9.13 -4.47
C ALA A 33 1.63 7.72 -4.02
N SER A 34 2.64 7.57 -3.17
CA SER A 34 2.97 6.28 -2.55
C SER A 34 2.03 5.94 -1.40
N LEU A 35 1.69 6.92 -0.55
CA LEU A 35 0.73 6.73 0.53
C LEU A 35 -0.66 6.41 -0.04
N LEU A 36 -1.10 7.09 -1.10
CA LEU A 36 -2.35 6.74 -1.77
C LEU A 36 -2.32 5.32 -2.37
N GLY A 37 -1.13 4.83 -2.71
CA GLY A 37 -0.98 3.48 -3.23
C GLY A 37 -1.09 2.38 -2.18
N THR A 38 -0.89 2.68 -0.89
CA THR A 38 -1.06 1.67 0.17
C THR A 38 -2.52 1.26 0.33
N PHE A 39 -3.46 2.15 -0.02
CA PHE A 39 -4.90 1.85 -0.05
C PHE A 39 -5.31 0.83 -1.14
N PHE A 40 -4.37 0.37 -1.96
CA PHE A 40 -4.57 -0.82 -2.77
C PHE A 40 -4.88 -2.06 -1.90
N GLY A 41 -4.32 -2.10 -0.68
CA GLY A 41 -4.64 -3.08 0.33
C GLY A 41 -5.97 -2.77 1.04
N ASN A 42 -6.92 -3.69 0.95
CA ASN A 42 -8.18 -3.71 1.69
C ASN A 42 -8.53 -5.18 2.05
N PRO A 43 -9.46 -5.44 2.99
CA PRO A 43 -9.76 -6.81 3.43
C PRO A 43 -10.05 -7.79 2.28
N LEU A 44 -10.68 -7.31 1.20
CA LEU A 44 -10.96 -8.13 0.03
C LEU A 44 -9.72 -8.39 -0.82
N THR A 45 -8.81 -7.41 -1.00
CA THR A 45 -7.58 -7.59 -1.77
C THR A 45 -6.49 -8.32 -0.99
N TYR A 46 -6.50 -8.30 0.35
CA TYR A 46 -5.52 -9.03 1.15
C TYR A 46 -5.61 -10.55 1.00
N VAL A 47 -6.79 -11.11 0.73
CA VAL A 47 -6.95 -12.56 0.49
C VAL A 47 -6.17 -13.02 -0.76
N PRO A 48 -6.41 -12.46 -1.97
CA PRO A 48 -5.64 -12.84 -3.15
C PRO A 48 -4.16 -12.43 -3.07
N ILE A 49 -3.83 -11.31 -2.41
CA ILE A 49 -2.44 -10.92 -2.17
C ILE A 49 -1.76 -11.98 -1.30
N ALA A 50 -2.35 -12.35 -0.16
CA ALA A 50 -1.77 -13.36 0.73
C ALA A 50 -1.60 -14.71 0.03
N PHE A 51 -2.62 -15.16 -0.72
CA PHE A 51 -2.53 -16.40 -1.47
C PHE A 51 -1.41 -16.37 -2.52
N SER A 52 -1.34 -15.31 -3.33
CA SER A 52 -0.32 -15.17 -4.38
C SER A 52 1.10 -15.02 -3.81
N SER A 53 1.28 -14.16 -2.80
CA SER A 53 2.56 -13.97 -2.14
C SER A 53 3.03 -15.24 -1.44
N LEU A 54 2.18 -15.90 -0.65
CA LEU A 54 2.57 -17.13 0.04
C LEU A 54 2.88 -18.26 -0.93
N ARG A 55 2.04 -18.48 -1.95
CA ARG A 55 2.29 -19.51 -2.97
C ARG A 55 3.62 -19.27 -3.68
N THR A 56 3.90 -18.02 -4.05
CA THR A 56 5.17 -17.64 -4.68
C THR A 56 6.34 -17.83 -3.72
N GLY A 57 6.15 -17.51 -2.44
CA GLY A 57 7.14 -17.65 -1.38
C GLY A 57 7.55 -19.08 -1.11
N TYR A 58 6.58 -19.98 -0.92
CA TYR A 58 6.88 -21.41 -0.73
C TYR A 58 7.55 -22.01 -1.95
N TRP A 59 7.14 -21.59 -3.15
CA TRP A 59 7.80 -22.02 -4.38
C TRP A 59 9.27 -21.58 -4.44
N PHE A 60 9.57 -20.32 -4.10
CA PHE A 60 10.96 -19.85 -4.04
C PHE A 60 11.79 -20.52 -2.96
N LEU A 61 11.18 -20.83 -1.82
CA LEU A 61 11.86 -21.44 -0.68
C LEU A 61 11.94 -22.97 -0.76
N GLY A 62 11.37 -23.60 -1.80
CA GLY A 62 11.31 -25.05 -1.92
C GLY A 62 10.54 -25.73 -0.78
N ILE A 63 9.58 -25.02 -0.17
CA ILE A 63 8.80 -25.54 0.95
C ILE A 63 7.64 -26.35 0.38
N ASP A 64 7.76 -27.67 0.43
CA ASP A 64 6.68 -28.56 0.06
C ASP A 64 5.54 -28.47 1.10
N ARG A 65 4.39 -27.97 0.64
CA ARG A 65 3.12 -28.04 1.39
C ARG A 65 2.55 -29.47 1.32
N HIS A 66 3.29 -30.44 1.82
CA HIS A 66 2.81 -31.81 1.98
C HIS A 66 2.11 -32.04 3.32
N GLU A 67 2.25 -31.13 4.29
CA GLU A 67 1.51 -31.23 5.54
C GLU A 67 0.11 -30.59 5.39
N PRO A 68 -0.97 -31.35 5.66
CA PRO A 68 -2.32 -30.80 5.79
C PRO A 68 -2.38 -29.98 7.08
N ASP A 69 -1.84 -28.77 7.03
CA ASP A 69 -1.98 -27.83 8.12
C ASP A 69 -3.41 -27.27 8.11
N HIS A 70 -4.23 -27.76 9.03
CA HIS A 70 -5.64 -27.39 9.14
C HIS A 70 -5.86 -25.95 9.60
N LYS A 71 -4.82 -25.25 10.06
CA LYS A 71 -4.92 -23.84 10.48
C LYS A 71 -4.86 -22.92 9.27
N SER A 72 -5.87 -22.06 9.14
CA SER A 72 -5.87 -21.05 8.09
C SER A 72 -4.75 -20.03 8.33
N VAL A 73 -4.33 -19.35 7.26
CA VAL A 73 -3.37 -18.23 7.37
C VAL A 73 -3.89 -17.18 8.36
N LEU A 74 -5.21 -16.94 8.38
CA LEU A 74 -5.84 -15.99 9.28
C LEU A 74 -5.70 -16.42 10.74
N ASP A 75 -5.86 -17.72 11.04
CA ASP A 75 -5.68 -18.25 12.39
C ASP A 75 -4.24 -18.03 12.88
N ARG A 76 -3.25 -18.28 12.02
CA ARG A 76 -1.84 -18.03 12.33
C ARG A 76 -1.55 -16.56 12.64
N PHE A 77 -2.20 -15.63 11.92
CA PHE A 77 -2.14 -14.19 12.25
C PHE A 77 -2.80 -13.89 13.61
N ALA A 78 -3.96 -14.49 13.89
CA ALA A 78 -4.69 -14.26 15.13
C ALA A 78 -3.93 -14.77 16.35
N TYR A 79 -3.35 -15.99 16.29
CA TYR A 79 -2.54 -16.55 17.37
C TYR A 79 -1.26 -15.75 17.61
N ALA A 80 -0.54 -15.36 16.55
CA ALA A 80 0.65 -14.52 16.68
C ALA A 80 0.33 -13.13 17.28
N GLY A 81 -0.80 -12.53 16.90
CA GLY A 81 -1.29 -11.30 17.50
C GLY A 81 -1.65 -11.47 18.99
N GLY A 82 -2.24 -12.61 19.34
CA GLY A 82 -2.51 -13.00 20.73
C GLY A 82 -1.24 -13.12 21.57
N ASP A 83 -0.22 -13.82 21.07
CA ASP A 83 1.10 -13.93 21.71
C ASP A 83 1.75 -12.55 21.91
N LEU A 84 1.71 -11.68 20.89
CA LEU A 84 2.23 -10.31 21.00
C LEU A 84 1.51 -9.51 22.09
N TRP A 85 0.18 -9.58 22.14
CA TRP A 85 -0.61 -8.89 23.16
C TRP A 85 -0.35 -9.45 24.56
N HIS A 86 -0.33 -10.78 24.69
CA HIS A 86 -0.05 -11.45 25.95
C HIS A 86 1.34 -11.07 26.47
N ASN A 87 2.38 -11.11 25.63
CA ASN A 87 3.74 -10.74 26.03
C ASN A 87 3.86 -9.26 26.42
N LEU A 88 3.12 -8.37 25.74
CA LEU A 88 3.07 -6.95 26.11
C LEU A 88 2.47 -6.76 27.50
N VAL A 89 1.37 -7.46 27.82
CA VAL A 89 0.72 -7.40 29.14
C VAL A 89 1.57 -8.09 30.20
N ALA A 90 2.18 -9.23 29.88
CA ALA A 90 3.05 -10.01 30.76
C ALA A 90 4.23 -9.18 31.29
N TRP A 91 4.75 -8.26 30.47
CA TRP A 91 5.78 -7.31 30.92
C TRP A 91 5.30 -6.41 32.07
N PHE A 92 4.03 -6.03 32.11
CA PHE A 92 3.45 -5.24 33.20
C PHE A 92 2.95 -6.10 34.37
N THR A 93 2.50 -7.33 34.13
CA THR A 93 1.94 -8.20 35.16
C THR A 93 2.96 -9.13 35.83
N GLY A 94 4.17 -9.25 35.26
CA GLY A 94 5.21 -10.14 35.76
C GLY A 94 4.99 -11.62 35.41
N GLU A 95 4.07 -11.92 34.50
CA GLU A 95 3.85 -13.27 33.98
C GLU A 95 4.96 -13.71 33.02
N PRO A 96 5.20 -15.02 32.86
CA PRO A 96 6.18 -15.53 31.91
C PRO A 96 5.72 -15.28 30.46
N THR A 97 6.60 -14.71 29.63
CA THR A 97 6.33 -14.49 28.19
C THR A 97 6.41 -15.78 27.37
N ASN A 98 5.54 -15.93 26.37
CA ASN A 98 5.55 -17.05 25.41
C ASN A 98 5.65 -16.52 23.97
N TRP A 99 6.64 -17.00 23.23
CA TRP A 99 6.94 -16.54 21.86
C TRP A 99 6.69 -17.60 20.79
N SER A 100 6.09 -18.73 21.16
CA SER A 100 6.02 -19.93 20.33
C SER A 100 5.20 -19.72 19.05
N GLU A 101 4.01 -19.11 19.17
CA GLU A 101 3.16 -18.86 17.99
C GLU A 101 3.74 -17.74 17.12
N LEU A 102 4.44 -16.77 17.72
CA LEU A 102 5.13 -15.71 16.96
C LEU A 102 6.28 -16.27 16.11
N ILE A 103 7.08 -17.19 16.66
CA ILE A 103 8.17 -17.85 15.91
C ILE A 103 7.58 -18.71 14.78
N LEU A 104 6.54 -19.50 15.07
CA LEU A 104 5.83 -20.29 14.06
C LEU A 104 5.24 -19.42 12.95
N PHE A 105 4.67 -18.27 13.32
CA PHE A 105 4.18 -17.29 12.36
C PHE A 105 5.30 -16.72 11.52
N TYR A 106 6.45 -16.39 12.12
CA TYR A 106 7.60 -15.87 11.39
C TYR A 106 8.06 -16.84 10.30
N ASP A 107 8.32 -18.10 10.68
CA ASP A 107 8.88 -19.11 9.77
C ASP A 107 7.89 -19.56 8.69
N LYS A 108 6.62 -19.75 9.07
CA LYS A 108 5.62 -20.36 8.19
C LYS A 108 4.81 -19.35 7.40
N VAL A 109 4.70 -18.10 7.86
CA VAL A 109 3.87 -17.08 7.21
C VAL A 109 4.72 -15.86 6.84
N PHE A 110 5.32 -15.19 7.81
CA PHE A 110 5.96 -13.89 7.57
C PHE A 110 7.11 -13.97 6.55
N TYR A 111 8.06 -14.88 6.76
CA TYR A 111 9.24 -15.00 5.92
C TYR A 111 8.91 -15.47 4.49
N PRO A 112 8.13 -16.55 4.29
CA PRO A 112 7.66 -16.93 2.94
C PRO A 112 6.86 -15.83 2.26
N TYR A 113 5.96 -15.14 2.99
CA TYR A 113 5.18 -14.05 2.42
C TYR A 113 6.09 -12.91 1.98
N LEU A 114 7.06 -12.50 2.81
CA LEU A 114 7.96 -11.39 2.50
C LEU A 114 8.74 -11.62 1.20
N ILE A 115 9.29 -12.82 1.03
CA ILE A 115 10.02 -13.20 -0.20
C ILE A 115 9.06 -13.34 -1.37
N GLY A 116 7.96 -14.05 -1.16
CA GLY A 116 6.98 -14.33 -2.20
C GLY A 116 6.18 -13.12 -2.66
N GLY A 117 6.09 -12.07 -1.85
CA GLY A 117 5.44 -10.81 -2.19
C GLY A 117 6.25 -9.91 -3.13
N ILE A 118 7.56 -10.17 -3.30
CA ILE A 118 8.44 -9.35 -4.15
C ILE A 118 7.97 -9.39 -5.60
N LEU A 119 7.82 -10.58 -6.17
CA LEU A 119 7.48 -10.77 -7.58
C LEU A 119 6.06 -10.24 -7.92
N PRO A 120 4.97 -10.71 -7.26
CA PRO A 120 3.63 -10.17 -7.52
C PRO A 120 3.54 -8.67 -7.17
N GLY A 121 4.24 -8.21 -6.13
CA GLY A 121 4.29 -6.79 -5.77
C GLY A 121 4.92 -5.92 -6.85
N ILE A 122 6.02 -6.36 -7.47
CA ILE A 122 6.65 -5.66 -8.59
C ILE A 122 5.68 -5.63 -9.79
N VAL A 123 5.11 -6.77 -10.15
CA VAL A 123 4.18 -6.88 -11.28
C VAL A 123 2.97 -5.96 -11.09
N SER A 124 2.27 -6.09 -9.96
CA SER A 124 1.10 -5.25 -9.66
C SER A 124 1.47 -3.78 -9.51
N GLY A 125 2.61 -3.47 -8.90
CA GLY A 125 3.12 -2.10 -8.78
C GLY A 125 3.35 -1.46 -10.15
N LEU A 126 3.96 -2.18 -11.09
CA LEU A 126 4.21 -1.71 -12.46
C LEU A 126 2.90 -1.50 -13.21
N VAL A 127 1.99 -2.48 -13.15
CA VAL A 127 0.66 -2.39 -13.77
C VAL A 127 -0.08 -1.16 -13.26
N CYS A 128 -0.17 -0.97 -11.94
CA CYS A 128 -0.81 0.19 -11.35
C CYS A 128 -0.13 1.50 -11.73
N TYR A 129 1.20 1.53 -11.84
CA TYR A 129 1.93 2.72 -12.28
C TYR A 129 1.53 3.11 -13.71
N TYR A 130 1.58 2.17 -14.65
CA TYR A 130 1.25 2.43 -16.05
C TYR A 130 -0.23 2.76 -16.28
N LEU A 131 -1.14 2.22 -15.49
CA LEU A 131 -2.57 2.58 -15.55
C LEU A 131 -2.84 3.95 -14.93
N THR A 132 -2.16 4.28 -13.83
CA THR A 132 -2.46 5.50 -13.05
C THR A 132 -1.86 6.74 -13.68
N VAL A 133 -0.64 6.66 -14.23
CA VAL A 133 0.04 7.80 -14.86
C VAL A 133 -0.79 8.49 -15.97
N PRO A 134 -1.35 7.79 -16.98
CA PRO A 134 -2.16 8.43 -18.02
C PRO A 134 -3.44 9.05 -17.46
N VAL A 135 -4.10 8.37 -16.51
CA VAL A 135 -5.31 8.88 -15.83
C VAL A 135 -5.01 10.19 -15.10
N ILE A 136 -3.93 10.23 -14.31
CA ILE A 136 -3.52 11.44 -13.61
C ILE A 136 -3.17 12.56 -14.61
N ARG A 137 -2.45 12.24 -15.69
CA ARG A 137 -2.08 13.23 -16.72
C ARG A 137 -3.31 13.82 -17.40
N ALA A 138 -4.29 12.99 -17.75
CA ALA A 138 -5.57 13.42 -18.34
C ALA A 138 -6.40 14.28 -17.37
N TYR A 139 -6.45 13.91 -16.09
CA TYR A 139 -7.11 14.71 -15.06
C TYR A 139 -6.44 16.08 -14.89
N GLN A 140 -5.10 16.11 -14.83
CA GLN A 140 -4.33 17.34 -14.71
C GLN A 140 -4.45 18.24 -15.94
N SER A 141 -4.53 17.71 -17.16
CA SER A 141 -4.73 18.52 -18.37
C SER A 141 -6.13 19.16 -18.37
N ARG A 142 -7.17 18.40 -18.01
CA ARG A 142 -8.55 18.90 -17.89
C ARG A 142 -8.66 19.99 -16.83
N ARG A 143 -8.08 19.79 -15.65
CA ARG A 143 -8.10 20.79 -14.56
C ARG A 143 -7.36 22.08 -14.95
N ARG A 144 -6.19 21.97 -15.60
CA ARG A 144 -5.44 23.13 -16.10
C ARG A 144 -6.22 23.89 -17.18
N GLY A 145 -6.90 23.18 -18.08
CA GLY A 145 -7.77 23.80 -19.08
C GLY A 145 -8.92 24.59 -18.47
N ALA A 146 -9.63 24.00 -17.49
CA ALA A 146 -10.73 24.66 -16.79
C ALA A 146 -10.26 25.91 -15.99
N LEU A 147 -9.06 25.88 -15.42
CA LEU A 147 -8.51 27.05 -14.73
C LEU A 147 -8.17 28.18 -15.71
N LYS A 148 -7.56 27.85 -16.85
CA LYS A 148 -7.27 28.83 -17.91
C LYS A 148 -8.53 29.49 -18.46
N SER A 149 -9.60 28.73 -18.70
CA SER A 149 -10.87 29.29 -19.19
C SER A 149 -11.52 30.21 -18.17
N LYS A 150 -11.50 29.85 -16.87
CA LYS A 150 -11.98 30.73 -15.79
C LYS A 150 -11.19 32.03 -15.70
N LEU A 151 -9.85 31.96 -15.78
CA LEU A 151 -9.00 33.16 -15.77
C LEU A 151 -9.25 34.04 -17.01
N ALA A 152 -9.43 33.45 -18.19
CA ALA A 152 -9.75 34.19 -19.40
C ALA A 152 -11.12 34.89 -19.30
N ALA A 153 -12.13 34.23 -18.73
CA ALA A 153 -13.44 34.81 -18.50
C ALA A 153 -13.41 36.00 -17.51
N LEU A 154 -12.62 35.89 -16.43
CA LEU A 154 -12.41 36.99 -15.48
C LEU A 154 -11.72 38.20 -16.13
N LYS A 155 -10.68 37.96 -16.95
CA LYS A 155 -9.99 39.04 -17.69
C LYS A 155 -10.91 39.74 -18.68
N LYS A 156 -11.75 39.00 -19.41
CA LYS A 156 -12.73 39.58 -20.33
C LYS A 156 -13.73 40.48 -19.59
N LYS A 157 -14.29 39.98 -18.48
CA LYS A 157 -15.23 40.76 -17.65
C LYS A 157 -14.62 42.06 -17.09
N GLN A 158 -13.34 42.05 -16.73
CA GLN A 158 -12.62 43.26 -16.29
C GLN A 158 -12.38 44.25 -17.43
N GLY A 159 -12.03 43.76 -18.64
CA GLY A 159 -11.87 44.61 -19.82
C GLY A 159 -13.18 45.27 -20.25
N ASP A 160 -14.28 44.52 -20.26
CA ASP A 160 -15.61 45.04 -20.60
C ASP A 160 -16.06 46.12 -19.59
N ALA A 161 -15.80 45.92 -18.29
CA ALA A 161 -16.12 46.89 -17.23
C ALA A 161 -15.26 48.17 -17.29
N ALA A 162 -14.00 48.08 -17.74
CA ALA A 162 -13.12 49.23 -17.92
C ALA A 162 -13.44 50.04 -19.19
N GLY A 163 -13.91 49.37 -20.25
CA GLY A 163 -14.32 50.02 -21.50
C GLY A 163 -15.70 50.69 -21.43
N SER A 164 -16.55 50.31 -20.48
CA SER A 164 -17.87 50.90 -20.24
C SER A 164 -17.86 52.11 -19.28
N ALA A 165 -16.69 52.52 -18.78
CA ALA A 165 -16.58 53.73 -17.96
C ALA A 165 -16.94 54.96 -18.82
N PRO A 166 -17.88 55.83 -18.40
CA PRO A 166 -18.27 57.00 -19.18
C PRO A 166 -17.05 57.89 -19.44
N LYS A 167 -16.84 58.29 -20.70
CA LYS A 167 -15.91 59.37 -21.02
C LYS A 167 -16.61 60.68 -20.63
N GLU A 168 -16.06 61.35 -19.61
CA GLU A 168 -16.42 62.72 -19.24
C GLU A 168 -16.06 63.72 -20.34
#